data_AF-A0A9P8D265-F1
#
_entry.id   AF-A0A9P8D265-F1
#
_cell.length_a   1.000
_cell.length_b   1.000
_cell.length_c   1.000
_cell.angle_alpha   90.00
_cell.angle_beta   90.00
_cell.angle_gamma   90.00
#
_symmetry.space_group_name_H-M   'P 1'
#
loop_
_entity.id
_entity.type
_entity.pdbx_description
1 polymer ?
#
loop_
_entity_poly.entity_id
_entity_poly.type
_entity_poly.pdbx_seq_one_letter_code
_entity_poly.pdbx_strand_id
1 'polypeptide(L)'
;MHVSTPVPHVIQSSTWDCGLACVCAIAQAQGCNLSLAEVTLLMGSIESVWTIDLAYLLRKLSDDQASLPKLYFSKRPPLLIPNLSPGREEGWDFTYYTSTIGADAAHSKEKFYRKSFDDDQKRVNALFKDADAANIRVIELKLPLDDFKRFLYCRKYAVITLVNQLSLKCPQCIEKTAFCNCNSGVLGSFVQRMKGYRYLGHFIILVAYDPDEDVFYYRDPAVSDDMCSISATDLERARDSNGTDHDCVVVNIA
;
A
#
# COMPACT_ATOMS: atom_id res chain seq x y z
N MET A 1 20.32 -12.56 5.90
CA MET A 1 19.73 -12.73 4.55
C MET A 1 19.60 -11.35 3.93
N HIS A 2 20.17 -11.10 2.75
CA HIS A 2 19.95 -9.82 2.03
C HIS A 2 18.84 -10.03 1.01
N VAL A 3 17.66 -9.49 1.33
CA VAL A 3 16.52 -9.50 0.40
C VAL A 3 16.67 -8.33 -0.54
N SER A 4 16.95 -8.59 -1.81
CA SER A 4 16.97 -7.56 -2.86
C SER A 4 15.56 -7.32 -3.40
N THR A 5 15.23 -6.05 -3.64
CA THR A 5 13.97 -5.62 -4.27
C THR A 5 14.21 -4.32 -5.03
N PRO A 6 13.57 -4.11 -6.19
CA PRO A 6 13.62 -2.82 -6.90
C PRO A 6 12.79 -1.75 -6.19
N VAL A 7 11.94 -2.10 -5.22
CA VAL A 7 11.11 -1.16 -4.47
C VAL A 7 11.96 -0.47 -3.39
N PRO A 8 12.27 0.83 -3.54
CA PRO A 8 13.05 1.56 -2.56
C PRO A 8 12.25 1.77 -1.27
N HIS A 9 12.97 2.16 -0.22
CA HIS A 9 12.34 2.61 1.02
C HIS A 9 12.06 4.11 0.94
N VAL A 10 10.81 4.52 1.15
CA VAL A 10 10.41 5.94 1.22
C VAL A 10 9.82 6.19 2.60
N ILE A 11 10.45 7.06 3.38
CA ILE A 11 10.01 7.42 4.73
C ILE A 11 8.91 8.47 4.63
N GLN A 12 7.82 8.28 5.39
CA GLN A 12 6.71 9.22 5.46
C GLN A 12 7.15 10.54 6.12
N SER A 13 6.61 11.67 5.68
CA SER A 13 6.94 13.00 6.21
C SER A 13 6.00 13.46 7.32
N SER A 14 4.81 12.86 7.41
CA SER A 14 3.72 13.23 8.31
C SER A 14 3.05 11.98 8.88
N THR A 15 2.02 12.14 9.71
CA THR A 15 1.30 10.97 10.29
C THR A 15 0.26 10.35 9.35
N TRP A 16 0.03 10.95 8.19
CA TRP A 16 -1.08 10.62 7.30
C TRP A 16 -0.64 10.17 5.90
N ASP A 17 0.61 10.41 5.53
CA ASP A 17 1.14 10.20 4.17
C ASP A 17 1.86 8.85 3.98
N CYS A 18 1.67 7.88 4.87
CA CYS A 18 2.24 6.54 4.73
C CYS A 18 1.81 5.84 3.43
N GLY A 19 0.54 6.00 3.02
CA GLY A 19 0.05 5.50 1.73
C GLY A 19 0.70 6.19 0.53
N LEU A 20 0.98 7.49 0.63
CA LEU A 20 1.64 8.26 -0.43
C LEU A 20 3.12 7.89 -0.54
N ALA A 21 3.78 7.65 0.60
CA ALA A 21 5.12 7.06 0.62
C ALA A 21 5.13 5.68 -0.06
N CYS A 22 4.09 4.87 0.15
CA CYS A 22 3.98 3.59 -0.54
C CYS A 22 3.86 3.76 -2.07
N VAL A 23 2.99 4.67 -2.52
CA VAL A 23 2.82 4.97 -3.96
C VAL A 23 4.11 5.54 -4.56
N CYS A 24 4.81 6.43 -3.84
CA CYS A 24 6.09 6.99 -4.25
C CYS A 24 7.15 5.90 -4.47
N ALA A 25 7.28 4.94 -3.54
CA ALA A 25 8.21 3.83 -3.70
C ALA A 25 7.85 2.93 -4.89
N ILE A 26 6.57 2.64 -5.12
CA ILE A 26 6.14 1.92 -6.33
C ILE A 26 6.45 2.70 -7.59
N ALA A 27 6.18 4.02 -7.62
CA ALA A 27 6.47 4.87 -8.77
C ALA A 27 7.97 4.88 -9.11
N GLN A 28 8.83 4.96 -8.09
CA GLN A 28 10.28 4.86 -8.26
C GLN A 28 10.72 3.50 -8.81
N ALA A 29 10.10 2.40 -8.36
CA ALA A 29 10.34 1.07 -8.90
C ALA A 29 9.94 0.95 -10.39
N GLN A 30 8.93 1.71 -10.83
CA GLN A 30 8.47 1.80 -12.23
C GLN A 30 9.27 2.80 -13.09
N GLY A 31 10.31 3.43 -12.51
CA GLY A 31 11.18 4.36 -13.22
C GLY A 31 10.74 5.84 -13.15
N CYS A 32 9.73 6.19 -12.36
CA CYS A 32 9.39 7.59 -12.10
C CYS A 32 10.32 8.18 -11.02
N ASN A 33 11.04 9.24 -11.36
CA ASN A 33 11.89 9.96 -10.41
C ASN A 33 11.11 11.06 -9.67
N LEU A 34 10.13 10.65 -8.86
CA LEU A 34 9.34 11.56 -8.02
C LEU A 34 9.76 11.47 -6.55
N SER A 35 9.78 12.62 -5.90
CA SER A 35 9.89 12.76 -4.45
C SER A 35 8.52 12.59 -3.77
N LEU A 36 8.53 12.26 -2.48
CA LEU A 36 7.30 12.21 -1.68
C LEU A 36 6.56 13.56 -1.70
N ALA A 37 7.29 14.69 -1.68
CA ALA A 37 6.68 16.01 -1.75
C ALA A 37 5.88 16.22 -3.06
N GLU A 38 6.42 15.78 -4.19
CA GLU A 38 5.71 15.85 -5.48
C GLU A 38 4.47 14.94 -5.50
N VAL A 39 4.58 13.72 -4.99
CA VAL A 39 3.44 12.79 -4.86
C VAL A 39 2.35 13.38 -3.95
N THR A 40 2.74 14.01 -2.84
CA THR A 40 1.82 14.70 -1.93
C THR A 40 1.13 15.89 -2.61
N LEU A 41 1.83 16.66 -3.43
CA LEU A 41 1.22 17.76 -4.20
C LEU A 41 0.17 17.26 -5.21
N LEU A 42 0.34 16.07 -5.78
CA LEU A 42 -0.66 15.46 -6.69
C LEU A 42 -1.98 15.12 -5.98
N MET A 43 -1.94 14.87 -4.67
CA MET A 43 -3.12 14.62 -3.85
C MET A 43 -3.87 15.88 -3.43
N GLY A 44 -3.27 17.07 -3.61
CA GLY A 44 -3.86 18.34 -3.22
C GLY A 44 -3.98 18.48 -1.70
N SER A 45 -5.18 18.82 -1.20
CA SER A 45 -5.45 19.07 0.22
C SER A 45 -6.01 17.86 0.97
N ILE A 46 -5.96 16.66 0.38
CA ILE A 46 -6.48 15.45 1.00
C ILE A 46 -5.45 14.90 1.98
N GLU A 47 -5.76 14.96 3.28
CA GLU A 47 -4.94 14.36 4.34
C GLU A 47 -5.57 13.08 4.92
N SER A 48 -6.83 12.77 4.56
CA SER A 48 -7.48 11.49 4.89
C SER A 48 -7.44 10.58 3.67
N VAL A 49 -6.31 9.87 3.52
CA VAL A 49 -6.03 9.05 2.34
C VAL A 49 -6.59 7.63 2.54
N TRP A 50 -7.43 7.19 1.62
CA TRP A 50 -8.00 5.85 1.56
C TRP A 50 -7.35 5.02 0.45
N THR A 51 -7.48 3.70 0.48
CA THR A 51 -6.82 2.82 -0.50
C THR A 51 -7.26 3.12 -1.94
N ILE A 52 -8.53 3.51 -2.14
CA ILE A 52 -9.02 3.93 -3.46
C ILE A 52 -8.30 5.20 -3.97
N ASP A 53 -7.93 6.14 -3.09
CA ASP A 53 -7.14 7.31 -3.47
C ASP A 53 -5.76 6.90 -4.00
N LEU A 54 -5.12 5.92 -3.35
CA LEU A 54 -3.84 5.37 -3.79
C LEU A 54 -3.96 4.71 -5.18
N ALA A 55 -5.05 3.99 -5.44
CA ALA A 55 -5.32 3.38 -6.74
C ALA A 55 -5.49 4.44 -7.85
N TYR A 56 -6.19 5.54 -7.58
CA TYR A 56 -6.30 6.68 -8.50
C TYR A 56 -4.95 7.36 -8.74
N LEU A 57 -4.14 7.51 -7.70
CA LEU A 57 -2.81 8.11 -7.81
C LEU A 57 -1.86 7.23 -8.65
N LEU A 58 -1.89 5.90 -8.44
CA LEU A 58 -1.14 4.95 -9.27
C LEU A 58 -1.56 5.03 -10.75
N ARG A 59 -2.86 5.08 -11.03
CA ARG A 59 -3.38 5.25 -12.40
C ARG A 59 -2.88 6.55 -13.03
N LYS A 60 -3.03 7.67 -12.32
CA LYS A 60 -2.56 8.98 -12.81
C LYS A 60 -1.07 8.97 -13.17
N LEU A 61 -0.24 8.45 -12.27
CA LEU A 61 1.21 8.37 -12.49
C LEU A 61 1.59 7.45 -13.66
N SER A 62 0.88 6.33 -13.81
CA SER A 62 1.02 5.43 -14.95
C SER A 62 0.70 6.14 -16.28
N ASP A 63 -0.39 6.89 -16.33
CA ASP A 63 -0.84 7.60 -17.54
C ASP A 63 0.11 8.77 -17.89
N ASP A 64 0.55 9.52 -16.89
CA ASP A 64 1.55 10.60 -17.05
C ASP A 64 2.87 10.02 -17.59
N GLN A 65 3.33 8.87 -17.08
CA GLN A 65 4.53 8.21 -17.60
C GLN A 65 4.34 7.71 -19.05
N ALA A 66 3.16 7.20 -19.39
CA ALA A 66 2.85 6.77 -20.75
C ALA A 66 2.84 7.94 -21.75
N SER A 67 2.55 9.15 -21.28
CA SER A 67 2.54 10.39 -22.09
C SER A 67 3.93 10.94 -22.42
N LEU A 68 4.98 10.48 -21.73
CA LEU A 68 6.36 10.85 -22.02
C LEU A 68 6.86 10.13 -23.29
N PRO A 69 7.57 10.82 -24.21
CA PRO A 69 8.07 10.20 -25.44
C PRO A 69 9.04 9.06 -25.11
N LYS A 70 8.59 7.82 -25.31
CA LYS A 70 9.43 6.62 -25.20
C LYS A 70 10.46 6.62 -26.33
N LEU A 71 11.71 6.92 -26.02
CA LEU A 71 12.85 6.64 -26.89
C LEU A 71 13.04 5.13 -26.97
N TYR A 72 12.30 4.46 -27.86
CA TYR A 72 12.35 3.01 -28.03
C TYR A 72 13.67 2.57 -28.67
N PHE A 73 14.50 1.84 -27.90
CA PHE A 73 15.60 1.02 -28.40
C PHE A 73 15.29 -0.48 -28.28
N SER A 74 14.09 -0.95 -28.67
CA SER A 74 13.88 -2.39 -28.85
C SER A 74 12.64 -2.70 -29.68
N LYS A 75 12.81 -3.57 -30.70
CA LYS A 75 11.78 -4.06 -31.62
C LYS A 75 11.25 -5.42 -31.15
N ARG A 76 10.47 -5.48 -30.06
CA ARG A 76 9.68 -6.70 -29.77
C ARG A 76 8.19 -6.34 -29.64
N PRO A 77 7.30 -7.00 -30.39
CA PRO A 77 5.87 -6.79 -30.26
C PRO A 77 5.36 -7.44 -28.95
N PRO A 78 4.35 -6.86 -28.28
CA PRO A 78 3.74 -7.45 -27.10
C PRO A 78 2.99 -8.76 -27.44
N LEU A 79 2.94 -9.67 -26.46
CA LEU A 79 2.20 -10.92 -26.53
C LEU A 79 0.72 -10.67 -26.23
N LEU A 80 -0.16 -10.95 -27.19
CA LEU A 80 -1.61 -10.86 -27.03
C LEU A 80 -2.14 -11.92 -26.05
N ILE A 81 -2.73 -11.48 -24.94
CA ILE A 81 -3.49 -12.35 -24.02
C ILE A 81 -4.99 -12.21 -24.35
N PRO A 82 -5.69 -13.29 -24.73
CA PRO A 82 -7.12 -13.21 -25.04
C PRO A 82 -7.95 -12.83 -23.79
N ASN A 83 -8.93 -11.92 -23.97
CA ASN A 83 -9.94 -11.44 -23.00
C ASN A 83 -9.61 -10.20 -22.13
N LEU A 84 -8.56 -9.42 -22.42
CA LEU A 84 -8.49 -8.05 -21.91
C LEU A 84 -9.20 -7.08 -22.85
N SER A 85 -9.95 -6.14 -22.26
CA SER A 85 -10.52 -4.99 -22.98
C SER A 85 -9.43 -4.30 -23.81
N PRO A 86 -9.68 -3.96 -25.09
CA PRO A 86 -8.72 -3.22 -25.90
C PRO A 86 -8.41 -1.89 -25.20
N GLY A 87 -7.17 -1.69 -24.74
CA GLY A 87 -6.72 -0.50 -23.99
C GLY A 87 -6.17 -0.76 -22.59
N ARG A 88 -6.26 -1.98 -22.04
CA ARG A 88 -5.65 -2.33 -20.73
C ARG A 88 -4.16 -2.69 -20.77
N GLU A 89 -3.50 -2.63 -21.93
CA GLU A 89 -2.10 -3.05 -22.10
C GLU A 89 -1.07 -1.91 -21.99
N GLU A 90 -1.51 -0.65 -21.84
CA GLU A 90 -0.61 0.50 -21.65
C GLU A 90 -0.74 1.04 -20.23
N GLY A 91 0.36 0.98 -19.47
CA GLY A 91 0.43 1.51 -18.09
C GLY A 91 0.89 0.47 -17.07
N TRP A 92 0.88 0.86 -15.79
CA TRP A 92 1.21 -0.05 -14.69
C TRP A 92 0.08 -1.07 -14.48
N ASP A 93 0.46 -2.33 -14.34
CA ASP A 93 -0.47 -3.41 -14.02
C ASP A 93 -0.65 -3.54 -12.51
N PHE A 94 -1.84 -3.18 -12.02
CA PHE A 94 -2.20 -3.32 -10.63
C PHE A 94 -3.68 -3.67 -10.45
N THR A 95 -3.99 -4.29 -9.31
CA THR A 95 -5.36 -4.62 -8.91
C THR A 95 -5.57 -4.28 -7.43
N TYR A 96 -6.65 -3.55 -7.16
CA TYR A 96 -7.09 -3.24 -5.81
C TYR A 96 -8.11 -4.29 -5.34
N TYR A 97 -7.81 -4.96 -4.22
CA TYR A 97 -8.69 -5.88 -3.53
C TYR A 97 -9.16 -5.27 -2.21
N THR A 98 -10.43 -5.44 -1.91
CA THR A 98 -11.06 -5.00 -0.65
C THR A 98 -12.21 -5.92 -0.28
N SER A 99 -12.52 -6.08 1.00
CA SER A 99 -13.73 -6.76 1.46
C SER A 99 -14.98 -5.89 1.34
N THR A 100 -14.82 -4.57 1.17
CA THR A 100 -15.92 -3.61 1.24
C THR A 100 -15.82 -2.57 0.12
N ILE A 101 -16.85 -2.47 -0.73
CA ILE A 101 -16.94 -1.38 -1.71
C ILE A 101 -17.51 -0.12 -1.05
N GLY A 102 -16.74 0.98 -1.11
CA GLY A 102 -17.11 2.25 -0.49
C GLY A 102 -16.58 2.40 0.94
N ALA A 103 -16.99 3.48 1.61
CA ALA A 103 -16.67 3.71 3.01
C ALA A 103 -17.66 2.97 3.92
N ASP A 104 -17.19 1.91 4.60
CA ASP A 104 -18.00 1.14 5.54
C ASP A 104 -18.55 2.05 6.65
N ALA A 105 -19.87 2.10 6.79
CA ALA A 105 -20.53 2.83 7.86
C ALA A 105 -20.10 2.36 9.26
N ALA A 106 -19.64 1.11 9.42
CA ALA A 106 -19.11 0.60 10.68
C ALA A 106 -17.86 1.36 11.14
N HIS A 107 -17.06 1.90 10.22
CA HIS A 107 -15.83 2.65 10.52
C HIS A 107 -16.09 3.97 11.24
N SER A 108 -17.29 4.54 11.11
CA SER A 108 -17.70 5.72 11.89
C SER A 108 -17.56 5.52 13.41
N LYS A 109 -17.60 4.27 13.89
CA LYS A 109 -17.41 3.90 15.30
C LYS A 109 -15.95 3.87 15.71
N GLU A 110 -15.02 3.70 14.78
CA GLU A 110 -13.60 3.68 15.05
C GLU A 110 -13.06 5.10 15.24
N LYS A 111 -12.33 5.31 16.34
CA LYS A 111 -11.77 6.63 16.69
C LYS A 111 -10.85 7.20 15.61
N PHE A 112 -10.26 6.32 14.80
CA PHE A 112 -9.37 6.68 13.70
C PHE A 112 -10.12 7.45 12.59
N TYR A 113 -11.26 6.93 12.12
CA TYR A 113 -12.01 7.49 10.99
C TYR A 113 -12.97 8.63 11.36
N ARG A 114 -13.40 8.70 12.63
CA ARG A 114 -14.51 9.56 13.06
C ARG A 114 -14.40 11.04 12.71
N LYS A 115 -13.20 11.61 12.58
CA LYS A 115 -13.02 13.06 12.42
C LYS A 115 -13.45 13.60 11.05
N SER A 116 -13.28 12.81 9.99
CA SER A 116 -13.50 13.22 8.60
C SER A 116 -14.48 12.31 7.85
N PHE A 117 -15.12 11.36 8.55
CA PHE A 117 -15.90 10.29 7.95
C PHE A 117 -17.02 10.77 7.02
N ASP A 118 -17.77 11.80 7.38
CA ASP A 118 -18.94 12.24 6.59
C ASP A 118 -18.53 12.82 5.22
N ASP A 119 -17.42 13.58 5.19
CA ASP A 119 -16.86 14.12 3.95
C ASP A 119 -16.14 13.03 3.15
N ASP A 120 -15.38 12.18 3.84
CA ASP A 120 -14.67 11.04 3.23
C ASP A 120 -15.64 10.06 2.60
N GLN A 121 -16.75 9.73 3.26
CA GLN A 121 -17.71 8.76 2.76
C GLN A 121 -18.28 9.16 1.40
N LYS A 122 -18.66 10.43 1.23
CA LYS A 122 -19.18 10.92 -0.07
C LYS A 122 -18.14 10.81 -1.17
N ARG A 123 -16.91 11.25 -0.88
CA ARG A 123 -15.78 11.23 -1.83
C ARG A 123 -15.37 9.80 -2.19
N VAL A 124 -15.13 8.95 -1.19
CA VAL A 124 -14.72 7.54 -1.35
C VAL A 124 -15.77 6.78 -2.15
N ASN A 125 -17.05 6.92 -1.82
CA ASN A 125 -18.12 6.26 -2.57
C ASN A 125 -18.19 6.72 -4.04
N ALA A 126 -17.94 8.00 -4.31
CA ALA A 126 -17.86 8.51 -5.68
C ALA A 126 -16.66 7.90 -6.43
N LEU A 127 -15.48 7.82 -5.79
CA LEU A 127 -14.29 7.20 -6.38
C LEU A 127 -14.51 5.72 -6.72
N PHE A 128 -15.15 4.94 -5.84
CA PHE A 128 -15.49 3.56 -6.16
C PHE A 128 -16.47 3.44 -7.33
N LYS A 129 -17.46 4.34 -7.40
CA LYS A 129 -18.43 4.38 -8.51
C LYS A 129 -17.75 4.69 -9.85
N ASP A 130 -16.76 5.57 -9.85
CA ASP A 130 -16.10 6.05 -11.06
C ASP A 130 -14.85 5.23 -11.44
N ALA A 131 -14.46 4.23 -10.63
CA ALA A 131 -13.21 3.49 -10.77
C ALA A 131 -13.09 2.75 -12.11
N ASP A 132 -14.16 2.09 -12.58
CA ASP A 132 -14.15 1.38 -13.86
C ASP A 132 -13.98 2.35 -15.05
N ALA A 133 -14.65 3.50 -15.00
CA ALA A 133 -14.50 4.56 -15.99
C ALA A 133 -13.08 5.17 -16.00
N ALA A 134 -12.39 5.15 -14.86
CA ALA A 134 -11.00 5.54 -14.70
C ALA A 134 -10.00 4.40 -15.00
N ASN A 135 -10.44 3.25 -15.50
CA ASN A 135 -9.61 2.07 -15.77
C ASN A 135 -8.84 1.56 -14.53
N ILE A 136 -9.48 1.63 -13.36
CA ILE A 136 -8.96 1.12 -12.08
C ILE A 136 -9.69 -0.18 -11.77
N ARG A 137 -8.94 -1.28 -11.71
CA ARG A 137 -9.51 -2.59 -11.39
C ARG A 137 -9.66 -2.74 -9.88
N VAL A 138 -10.93 -2.74 -9.43
CA VAL A 138 -11.31 -3.02 -8.05
C VAL A 138 -12.02 -4.36 -7.98
N ILE A 139 -11.63 -5.22 -7.05
CA ILE A 139 -12.22 -6.53 -6.81
C ILE A 139 -12.68 -6.60 -5.36
N GLU A 140 -13.99 -6.76 -5.17
CA GLU A 140 -14.59 -7.03 -3.86
C GLU A 140 -14.30 -8.47 -3.44
N LEU A 141 -13.15 -8.69 -2.81
CA LEU A 141 -12.64 -9.98 -2.35
C LEU A 141 -11.58 -9.75 -1.27
N LYS A 142 -11.72 -10.40 -0.11
CA LYS A 142 -10.60 -10.61 0.81
C LYS A 142 -9.58 -11.51 0.11
N LEU A 143 -8.50 -10.94 -0.41
CA LEU A 143 -7.43 -11.71 -1.04
C LEU A 143 -6.80 -12.66 0.01
N PRO A 144 -6.82 -13.99 -0.21
CA PRO A 144 -6.25 -14.97 0.72
C PRO A 144 -4.75 -14.77 0.93
N LEU A 145 -4.27 -15.10 2.14
CA LEU A 145 -2.83 -14.98 2.46
C LEU A 145 -1.96 -15.87 1.56
N ASP A 146 -2.46 -17.02 1.13
CA ASP A 146 -1.76 -17.89 0.19
C ASP A 146 -1.49 -17.21 -1.15
N ASP A 147 -2.36 -16.30 -1.59
CA ASP A 147 -2.13 -15.53 -2.81
C ASP A 147 -1.08 -14.44 -2.59
N PHE A 148 -1.05 -13.80 -1.41
CA PHE A 148 0.07 -12.92 -1.02
C PHE A 148 1.40 -13.68 -1.10
N LYS A 149 1.46 -14.90 -0.55
CA LYS A 149 2.64 -15.77 -0.62
C LYS A 149 3.05 -16.03 -2.06
N ARG A 150 2.11 -16.40 -2.95
CA ARG A 150 2.38 -16.66 -4.37
C ARG A 150 2.91 -15.43 -5.11
N PHE A 151 2.27 -14.27 -4.94
CA PHE A 151 2.69 -13.02 -5.57
C PHE A 151 4.10 -12.62 -5.14
N LEU A 152 4.37 -12.67 -3.83
CA LEU A 152 5.62 -12.18 -3.25
C LEU A 152 6.77 -13.21 -3.34
N TYR A 153 6.45 -14.49 -3.53
CA TYR A 153 7.44 -15.52 -3.82
C TYR A 153 8.07 -15.34 -5.20
N CYS A 154 7.29 -14.98 -6.22
CA CYS A 154 7.80 -14.87 -7.60
C CYS A 154 8.67 -13.62 -7.85
N ARG A 155 8.76 -12.69 -6.89
CA ARG A 155 9.59 -11.46 -6.93
C ARG A 155 9.28 -10.51 -8.08
N LYS A 156 8.08 -10.63 -8.66
CA LYS A 156 7.57 -9.73 -9.72
C LYS A 156 6.49 -8.78 -9.23
N TYR A 157 6.02 -8.95 -8.00
CA TYR A 157 4.94 -8.14 -7.45
C TYR A 157 5.37 -7.51 -6.12
N ALA A 158 4.82 -6.34 -5.87
CA ALA A 158 4.76 -5.73 -4.56
C ALA A 158 3.29 -5.55 -4.16
N VAL A 159 3.01 -5.54 -2.86
CA VAL A 159 1.64 -5.42 -2.36
C VAL A 159 1.57 -4.29 -1.34
N ILE A 160 0.92 -3.18 -1.71
CA ILE A 160 0.54 -2.15 -0.74
C ILE A 160 -0.58 -2.74 0.12
N THR A 161 -0.42 -2.76 1.43
CA THR A 161 -1.37 -3.40 2.35
C THR A 161 -1.75 -2.43 3.46
N LEU A 162 -3.05 -2.26 3.70
CA LEU A 162 -3.54 -1.57 4.89
C LEU A 162 -3.52 -2.53 6.07
N VAL A 163 -2.88 -2.13 7.16
CA VAL A 163 -2.75 -2.92 8.38
C VAL A 163 -3.07 -2.08 9.60
N ASN A 164 -3.41 -2.74 10.69
CA ASN A 164 -3.38 -2.10 12.00
C ASN A 164 -1.94 -1.99 12.50
N GLN A 165 -1.41 -0.76 12.56
CA GLN A 165 -0.03 -0.49 13.00
C GLN A 165 0.30 -1.12 14.36
N LEU A 166 -0.67 -1.14 15.28
CA LEU A 166 -0.52 -1.68 16.64
C LEU A 166 -0.32 -3.20 16.68
N SER A 167 -0.54 -3.88 15.55
CA SER A 167 -0.39 -5.33 15.40
C SER A 167 0.88 -5.73 14.66
N LEU A 168 1.63 -4.77 14.12
CA LEU A 168 2.91 -5.04 13.47
C LEU A 168 3.97 -5.45 14.49
N LYS A 169 4.61 -6.59 14.24
CA LYS A 169 5.67 -7.15 15.08
C LYS A 169 6.90 -7.47 14.24
N CYS A 170 7.72 -6.44 14.03
CA CYS A 170 9.01 -6.59 13.38
C CYS A 170 10.09 -6.85 14.45
N PRO A 171 10.78 -8.01 14.44
CA PRO A 171 11.83 -8.30 15.40
C PRO A 171 12.94 -7.24 15.41
N GLN A 172 13.37 -6.79 14.22
CA GLN A 172 14.43 -5.79 14.09
C GLN A 172 14.03 -4.44 14.70
N CYS A 173 12.79 -4.00 14.48
CA CYS A 173 12.32 -2.73 15.03
C CYS A 173 12.15 -2.81 16.55
N ILE A 174 11.66 -3.94 17.07
CA ILE A 174 11.49 -4.14 18.51
C ILE A 174 12.84 -4.07 19.23
N GLU A 175 13.86 -4.79 18.74
CA GLU A 175 15.21 -4.77 19.32
C GLU A 175 15.82 -3.37 19.33
N LYS A 176 15.68 -2.62 18.24
CA LYS A 176 16.20 -1.25 18.14
C LYS A 176 15.50 -0.28 19.09
N THR A 177 14.20 -0.41 19.30
CA THR A 177 13.49 0.42 20.29
C THR A 177 13.87 0.12 21.73
N ALA A 178 14.39 -1.08 22.03
CA ALA A 178 14.92 -1.40 23.35
C ALA A 178 16.28 -0.71 23.61
N PHE A 179 17.01 -0.36 22.55
CA PHE A 179 18.36 0.24 22.62
C PHE A 179 18.41 1.73 22.30
N CYS A 180 17.44 2.26 21.54
CA CYS A 180 17.40 3.65 21.09
C CYS A 180 16.20 4.41 21.69
N ASN A 181 16.44 5.63 22.19
CA ASN A 181 15.41 6.62 22.57
C ASN A 181 14.73 7.25 21.33
N CYS A 182 14.35 6.46 20.32
CA CYS A 182 13.63 6.97 19.17
C CYS A 182 12.12 7.01 19.45
N ASN A 183 11.50 8.18 19.23
CA ASN A 183 10.07 8.42 19.41
C ASN A 183 9.17 7.73 18.36
N SER A 184 9.74 6.92 17.47
CA SER A 184 9.03 6.35 16.31
C SER A 184 8.74 4.86 16.53
N GLY A 185 7.48 4.48 16.41
CA GLY A 185 7.02 3.08 16.47
C GLY A 185 6.43 2.68 17.82
N VAL A 186 7.27 2.22 18.76
CA VAL A 186 6.78 1.52 19.97
C VAL A 186 6.26 2.46 21.05
N LEU A 187 6.98 3.56 21.36
CA LEU A 187 6.50 4.55 22.34
C LEU A 187 5.25 5.28 21.82
N GLY A 188 5.22 5.60 20.52
CA GLY A 188 4.03 6.16 19.86
C GLY A 188 2.84 5.21 19.92
N SER A 189 3.04 3.94 19.59
CA SER A 189 2.02 2.89 19.69
C SER A 189 1.53 2.69 21.13
N PHE A 190 2.44 2.71 22.11
CA PHE A 190 2.10 2.60 23.53
C PHE A 190 1.26 3.80 24.01
N VAL A 191 1.67 5.03 23.65
CA VAL A 191 0.90 6.25 23.95
C VAL A 191 -0.46 6.24 23.29
N GLN A 192 -0.57 5.82 22.03
CA GLN A 192 -1.85 5.70 21.32
C GLN A 192 -2.75 4.63 21.97
N ARG A 193 -2.17 3.52 22.41
CA ARG A 193 -2.90 2.48 23.14
C ARG A 193 -3.38 2.98 24.51
N MET A 194 -2.58 3.79 25.22
CA MET A 194 -3.00 4.50 26.44
C MET A 194 -4.09 5.55 26.18
N LYS A 195 -4.09 6.20 25.01
CA LYS A 195 -5.19 7.06 24.54
C LYS A 195 -6.45 6.26 24.12
N GLY A 196 -6.42 4.93 24.27
CA GLY A 196 -7.54 4.03 24.02
C GLY A 196 -7.85 3.85 22.54
N TYR A 197 -6.85 3.94 21.66
CA TYR A 197 -6.96 3.51 20.26
C TYR A 197 -6.80 1.99 20.18
N ARG A 198 -7.73 1.33 19.48
CA ARG A 198 -7.69 -0.12 19.20
C ARG A 198 -7.24 -0.43 17.77
N TYR A 199 -7.39 0.56 16.90
CA TYR A 199 -7.03 0.53 15.49
C TYR A 199 -6.30 1.81 15.12
N LEU A 200 -5.23 1.66 14.34
CA LEU A 200 -4.53 2.72 13.64
C LEU A 200 -4.19 2.21 12.25
N GLY A 201 -4.88 2.76 11.25
CA GLY A 201 -4.62 2.41 9.85
C GLY A 201 -3.22 2.85 9.46
N HIS A 202 -2.47 1.95 8.85
CA HIS A 202 -1.12 2.20 8.37
C HIS A 202 -0.85 1.39 7.10
N PHE A 203 -0.31 2.05 6.08
CA PHE A 203 0.06 1.39 4.83
C PHE A 203 1.53 0.94 4.87
N ILE A 204 1.76 -0.29 4.43
CA ILE A 204 3.09 -0.87 4.22
C ILE A 204 3.20 -1.46 2.81
N ILE A 205 4.42 -1.68 2.32
CA ILE A 205 4.65 -2.42 1.07
C ILE A 205 5.30 -3.76 1.36
N LEU A 206 4.60 -4.85 1.10
CA LEU A 206 5.20 -6.18 1.07
C LEU A 206 5.98 -6.35 -0.24
N VAL A 207 7.23 -6.82 -0.16
CA VAL A 207 8.14 -6.93 -1.32
C VAL A 207 8.66 -8.34 -1.56
N ALA A 208 8.50 -9.23 -0.59
CA ALA A 208 9.01 -10.59 -0.66
C ALA A 208 8.34 -11.52 0.33
N TYR A 209 8.33 -12.81 0.01
CA TYR A 209 7.99 -13.89 0.91
C TYR A 209 9.09 -14.95 0.90
N ASP A 210 9.38 -15.50 2.08
CA ASP A 210 10.31 -16.59 2.32
C ASP A 210 9.54 -17.82 2.84
N PRO A 211 9.46 -18.90 2.04
CA PRO A 211 8.70 -20.09 2.41
C PRO A 211 9.40 -20.94 3.48
N ASP A 212 10.72 -20.81 3.66
CA ASP A 212 11.46 -21.64 4.62
C ASP A 212 11.18 -21.19 6.06
N GLU A 213 11.08 -19.87 6.25
CA GLU A 213 10.82 -19.24 7.56
C GLU A 213 9.36 -18.79 7.76
N ASP A 214 8.51 -18.91 6.73
CA ASP A 214 7.12 -18.39 6.71
C ASP A 214 7.03 -16.89 7.05
N VAL A 215 7.92 -16.11 6.44
CA VAL A 215 8.12 -14.67 6.73
C VAL A 215 7.93 -13.83 5.48
N PHE A 216 7.24 -12.69 5.66
CA PHE A 216 7.18 -11.62 4.67
C PHE A 216 8.23 -10.55 4.98
N TYR A 217 8.84 -9.99 3.94
CA TYR A 217 9.65 -8.78 4.04
C TYR A 217 8.91 -7.59 3.46
N TYR A 218 9.06 -6.44 4.09
CA TYR A 218 8.28 -5.26 3.78
C TYR A 218 9.03 -3.96 4.05
N ARG A 219 8.61 -2.90 3.35
CA ARG A 219 8.99 -1.51 3.59
C ARG A 219 7.91 -0.87 4.47
N ASP A 220 8.34 -0.23 5.54
CA ASP A 220 7.45 0.47 6.48
C ASP A 220 7.77 1.97 6.53
N PRO A 221 6.96 2.84 5.89
CA PRO A 221 7.24 4.27 5.84
C PRO A 221 7.42 4.95 7.20
N ALA A 222 6.93 4.36 8.30
CA ALA A 222 7.01 4.94 9.64
C ALA A 222 8.31 4.64 10.38
N VAL A 223 9.20 3.81 9.82
CA VAL A 223 10.48 3.44 10.46
C VAL A 223 11.67 3.75 9.55
N SER A 224 12.81 4.02 10.18
CA SER A 224 14.07 4.29 9.47
C SER A 224 14.71 3.04 8.87
N ASP A 225 14.30 1.86 9.34
CA ASP A 225 14.80 0.58 8.85
C ASP A 225 14.38 0.39 7.41
N ASP A 226 15.35 0.04 6.57
CA ASP A 226 15.10 -0.14 5.15
C ASP A 226 14.24 -1.39 4.92
N MET A 227 14.53 -2.50 5.60
CA MET A 227 13.83 -3.78 5.40
C MET A 227 13.30 -4.34 6.72
N CYS A 228 11.99 -4.40 6.85
CA CYS A 228 11.30 -5.03 7.96
C CYS A 228 10.93 -6.49 7.62
N SER A 229 10.63 -7.28 8.64
CA SER A 229 10.15 -8.66 8.49
C SER A 229 9.00 -8.96 9.45
N ILE A 230 8.07 -9.82 9.05
CA ILE A 230 6.92 -10.23 9.85
C ILE A 230 6.51 -11.66 9.50
N SER A 231 6.09 -12.45 10.49
CA SER A 231 5.55 -13.80 10.24
C SER A 231 4.23 -13.73 9.46
N ALA A 232 3.93 -14.75 8.66
CA ALA A 232 2.66 -14.82 7.94
C ALA A 232 1.45 -14.73 8.88
N THR A 233 1.54 -15.37 10.05
CA THR A 233 0.49 -15.35 11.07
C THR A 233 0.28 -13.96 11.68
N ASP A 234 1.35 -13.21 11.97
CA ASP A 234 1.23 -11.86 12.51
C ASP A 234 0.75 -10.86 11.45
N LEU A 235 1.16 -11.04 10.18
CA LEU A 235 0.63 -10.22 9.07
C LEU A 235 -0.87 -10.43 8.90
N GLU A 236 -1.35 -11.69 8.90
CA GLU A 236 -2.79 -12.00 8.81
C GLU A 236 -3.56 -11.29 9.92
N ARG A 237 -3.06 -11.36 11.16
CA ARG A 237 -3.68 -10.69 12.31
C ARG A 237 -3.69 -9.17 12.14
N ALA A 238 -2.63 -8.59 11.60
CA ALA A 238 -2.53 -7.14 11.42
C ALA A 238 -3.52 -6.63 10.36
N ARG A 239 -3.71 -7.38 9.27
CA ARG A 239 -4.68 -7.05 8.21
C ARG A 239 -6.11 -7.53 8.48
N ASP A 240 -6.33 -8.41 9.46
CA ASP A 240 -7.66 -8.86 9.90
C ASP A 240 -8.32 -7.92 10.92
N SER A 241 -7.61 -6.87 11.33
CA SER A 241 -8.17 -5.90 12.28
C SER A 241 -9.33 -5.12 11.66
N ASN A 242 -10.38 -4.87 12.46
CA ASN A 242 -11.49 -3.99 12.08
C ASN A 242 -10.96 -2.63 11.61
N GLY A 243 -11.51 -2.12 10.51
CA GLY A 243 -11.10 -0.86 9.90
C GLY A 243 -10.14 -0.98 8.72
N THR A 244 -9.58 -2.17 8.46
CA THR A 244 -8.66 -2.38 7.33
C THR A 244 -9.36 -2.73 6.01
N ASP A 245 -10.59 -3.23 6.06
CA ASP A 245 -11.34 -3.82 4.93
C ASP A 245 -10.53 -4.82 4.10
N HIS A 246 -9.50 -5.44 4.69
CA HIS A 246 -8.53 -6.28 3.97
C HIS A 246 -7.93 -5.61 2.74
N ASP A 247 -7.86 -4.28 2.74
CA ASP A 247 -7.44 -3.47 1.62
C ASP A 247 -6.00 -3.79 1.22
N CYS A 248 -5.82 -4.16 -0.04
CA CYS A 248 -4.50 -4.30 -0.64
C CYS A 248 -4.48 -4.00 -2.13
N VAL A 249 -3.36 -3.46 -2.61
CA VAL A 249 -3.12 -3.20 -4.02
C VAL A 249 -1.92 -4.04 -4.45
N VAL A 250 -2.19 -5.04 -5.29
CA VAL A 250 -1.15 -5.89 -5.90
C VAL A 250 -0.65 -5.19 -7.15
N VAL A 251 0.65 -4.91 -7.22
CA VAL A 251 1.29 -4.19 -8.33
C VAL A 251 2.37 -5.06 -8.95
N ASN A 252 2.34 -5.21 -10.27
CA ASN A 252 3.42 -5.82 -11.03
C ASN A 252 4.58 -4.82 -11.16
N ILE A 253 5.77 -5.21 -10.72
CA ILE A 253 7.00 -4.40 -10.65
C ILE A 253 8.12 -4.98 -11.54
N ALA A 254 7.78 -5.87 -12.47
CA ALA A 254 8.71 -6.56 -13.36
C ALA A 254 8.66 -6.08 -14.81
#